data_AF-A0A8B8UNJ3-F1
#
_entry.id   AF-A0A8B8UNJ3-F1
#
_cell.length_a   1.000
_cell.length_b   1.000
_cell.length_c   1.000
_cell.angle_alpha   90.00
_cell.angle_beta   90.00
_cell.angle_gamma   90.00
#
_symmetry.space_group_name_H-M   'P 1'
#
loop_
_entity.id
_entity.type
_entity.pdbx_description
1 polymer ?
#
loop_
_entity_poly.entity_id
_entity_poly.type
_entity_poly.pdbx_seq_one_letter_code
_entity_poly.pdbx_strand_id
1 'polypeptide(L)'
;MDRYGHIAHQEGNVCYYIPRLFKYNTYYSGTEDVRVFVGDLKYWMRSSLQICERHYDRRLSMLFWKNHPLQQIHLIGCIVGLQYKRIGKEEQIFFQLDDCTSNSSSVSYSSDTRFLTCKVKRDVILSCGLNITDLTGSTLHVYGQVSLSYQELQVEYLKLCHTLTEEIDHWKITMNMREQLDTPWSLSDSIVGELFTQEQEWTPEKPQVEVVNPDFINLGYKTPESKRNKTTFIEQLQEERLKDELEIASPYSSTDTSTSVHSSSFQFVSSLKDFPETHFFHTPDQINNSNEGPLKTVKHNSADLPVMIPNKTSAKSSLMLILLELRMKEISNSDLYELQEVRSVVTSLASFLFQQQSVGEMKSFDTLEKEAFQYLVDRLVNQGLIELKDTTSKMLGLLPLKKLDEYAQKRIFVLMKLQCYTGTVQLSHVQEKLHLPYVTMNGIVDVFKECLKRTAIRYPEVLKNWWIDLDSKKGLEGQSSGMLLHLEYAANS
;
A
#
# COMPACT_ATOMS: atom_id res chain seq x y z
N MET A 1 -25.35 21.39 39.58
CA MET A 1 -24.32 20.49 40.15
C MET A 1 -25.06 19.25 40.60
N ASP A 2 -25.00 18.18 39.82
CA ASP A 2 -25.71 16.95 40.16
C ASP A 2 -25.15 16.31 41.43
N ARG A 3 -26.04 15.65 42.17
CA ARG A 3 -25.93 15.26 43.58
C ARG A 3 -24.79 14.32 43.94
N TYR A 4 -23.95 13.91 43.00
CA TYR A 4 -22.91 12.92 43.21
C TYR A 4 -21.72 13.26 42.31
N GLY A 5 -20.54 13.49 42.88
CA GLY A 5 -19.31 13.91 42.18
C GLY A 5 -18.67 12.85 41.26
N HIS A 6 -19.48 11.95 40.70
CA HIS A 6 -19.09 10.82 39.87
C HIS A 6 -19.12 11.09 38.36
N ILE A 7 -19.76 12.20 37.94
CA ILE A 7 -19.86 12.62 36.54
C ILE A 7 -18.84 13.74 36.31
N ALA A 8 -17.92 13.51 35.37
CA ALA A 8 -16.96 14.51 34.90
C ALA A 8 -17.64 15.53 33.97
N HIS A 9 -18.53 15.07 33.08
CA HIS A 9 -19.27 15.92 32.16
C HIS A 9 -20.57 15.25 31.68
N GLN A 10 -21.54 16.04 31.22
CA GLN A 10 -22.79 15.53 30.66
C GLN A 10 -23.18 16.29 29.39
N GLU A 11 -23.39 15.56 28.29
CA GLU A 11 -23.89 16.08 27.02
C GLU A 11 -25.27 15.48 26.73
N GLY A 12 -26.33 16.26 26.96
CA GLY A 12 -27.71 15.77 26.86
C GLY A 12 -27.98 14.60 27.81
N ASN A 13 -28.26 13.42 27.26
CA ASN A 13 -28.52 12.20 28.03
C ASN A 13 -27.28 11.32 28.23
N VAL A 14 -26.10 11.76 27.78
CA VAL A 14 -24.85 11.00 27.87
C VAL A 14 -23.99 11.54 29.00
N CYS A 15 -23.66 10.68 29.97
CA CYS A 15 -22.81 11.02 31.10
C CYS A 15 -21.38 10.49 30.88
N TYR A 16 -20.39 11.35 31.02
CA TYR A 16 -18.98 11.02 31.07
C TYR A 16 -18.55 10.92 32.53
N TYR A 17 -18.09 9.75 32.95
CA TYR A 17 -17.80 9.44 34.35
C TYR A 17 -16.34 9.72 34.72
N ILE A 18 -16.05 9.93 36.01
CA ILE A 18 -14.66 10.10 36.47
C ILE A 18 -13.84 8.80 36.25
N PRO A 19 -12.52 8.87 35.96
CA PRO A 19 -11.72 7.70 35.58
C PRO A 19 -11.72 6.53 36.58
N ARG A 20 -11.90 6.81 37.88
CA ARG A 20 -11.99 5.78 38.93
C ARG A 20 -13.14 4.78 38.71
N LEU A 21 -14.13 5.16 37.90
CA LEU A 21 -15.33 4.37 37.61
C LEU A 21 -15.20 3.53 36.35
N PHE A 22 -14.16 3.74 35.54
CA PHE A 22 -13.99 3.01 34.27
C PHE A 22 -13.89 1.51 34.48
N LYS A 23 -13.36 1.05 35.61
CA LYS A 23 -13.32 -0.38 36.00
C LYS A 23 -14.69 -1.08 36.03
N TYR A 24 -15.80 -0.34 36.14
CA TYR A 24 -17.16 -0.89 36.09
C TYR A 24 -17.70 -1.00 34.66
N ASN A 25 -16.99 -0.49 33.67
CA ASN A 25 -17.28 -0.73 32.26
C ASN A 25 -16.66 -2.07 31.85
N THR A 26 -17.45 -2.96 31.25
CA THR A 26 -17.01 -4.28 30.80
C THR A 26 -15.96 -4.21 29.69
N TYR A 27 -16.00 -3.17 28.85
CA TYR A 27 -15.03 -2.94 27.77
C TYR A 27 -13.70 -2.35 28.26
N TYR A 28 -13.71 -1.70 29.43
CA TYR A 28 -12.48 -1.19 30.06
C TYR A 28 -11.81 -2.26 30.91
N SER A 29 -12.58 -3.00 31.71
CA SER A 29 -12.06 -4.04 32.61
C SER A 29 -11.46 -5.25 31.88
N GLY A 30 -11.59 -5.32 30.55
CA GLY A 30 -11.05 -6.40 29.72
C GLY A 30 -11.86 -7.69 29.80
N THR A 31 -13.09 -7.65 30.33
CA THR A 31 -13.98 -8.82 30.36
C THR A 31 -14.57 -9.13 29.00
N GLU A 32 -14.72 -8.11 28.14
CA GLU A 32 -15.28 -8.23 26.79
C GLU A 32 -14.20 -8.01 25.73
N ASP A 33 -14.25 -8.80 24.66
CA ASP A 33 -13.35 -8.69 23.50
C ASP A 33 -13.86 -7.59 22.56
N VAL A 34 -13.31 -6.38 22.70
CA VAL A 34 -13.76 -5.18 21.97
C VAL A 34 -13.27 -5.22 20.52
N ARG A 35 -14.11 -5.75 19.64
CA ARG A 35 -13.84 -5.80 18.20
C ARG A 35 -14.30 -4.54 17.50
N VAL A 36 -13.42 -3.94 16.70
CA VAL A 36 -13.69 -2.69 15.99
C VAL A 36 -13.17 -2.75 14.56
N PHE A 37 -13.78 -1.95 13.67
CA PHE A 37 -13.24 -1.72 12.34
C PHE A 37 -12.25 -0.55 12.36
N VAL A 38 -11.26 -0.56 11.49
CA VAL A 38 -10.25 0.50 11.31
C VAL A 38 -10.93 1.84 11.03
N GLY A 39 -11.91 1.87 10.12
CA GLY A 39 -12.64 3.09 9.77
C GLY A 39 -13.31 3.75 10.98
N ASP A 40 -13.97 2.96 11.82
CA ASP A 40 -14.62 3.45 13.03
C ASP A 40 -13.60 3.88 14.07
N LEU A 41 -12.56 3.07 14.27
CA LEU A 41 -11.50 3.36 15.23
C LEU A 41 -10.86 4.71 14.93
N LYS A 42 -10.51 4.98 13.66
CA LYS A 42 -9.92 6.28 13.28
C LYS A 42 -10.87 7.45 13.52
N TYR A 43 -12.18 7.25 13.34
CA TYR A 43 -13.18 8.26 13.71
C TYR A 43 -13.16 8.53 15.23
N TRP A 44 -13.25 7.46 16.02
CA TRP A 44 -13.31 7.57 17.47
C TRP A 44 -12.01 8.02 18.10
N MET A 45 -10.84 7.74 17.53
CA MET A 45 -9.55 8.30 17.98
C MET A 45 -9.55 9.83 17.93
N ARG A 46 -10.07 10.41 16.85
CA ARG A 46 -10.18 11.87 16.69
C ARG A 46 -11.20 12.46 17.66
N SER A 47 -12.35 11.82 17.80
CA SER A 47 -13.40 12.25 18.75
C SER A 47 -12.91 12.17 20.19
N SER A 48 -12.23 11.08 20.55
CA SER A 48 -11.69 10.82 21.88
C SER A 48 -10.64 11.84 22.31
N LEU A 49 -9.79 12.28 21.37
CA LEU A 49 -8.82 13.34 21.63
C LEU A 49 -9.55 14.62 22.10
N GLN A 50 -10.64 15.00 21.41
CA GLN A 50 -11.45 16.16 21.78
C GLN A 50 -12.18 15.96 23.11
N ILE A 51 -12.69 14.76 23.37
CA ILE A 51 -13.35 14.42 24.65
C ILE A 51 -12.36 14.53 25.80
N CYS A 52 -11.16 13.95 25.67
CA CYS A 52 -10.11 14.01 26.68
C CYS A 52 -9.69 15.46 26.97
N GLU A 53 -9.48 16.27 25.93
CA GLU A 53 -9.07 17.67 26.06
C GLU A 53 -10.15 18.57 26.69
N ARG A 54 -11.43 18.30 26.43
CA ARG A 54 -12.54 19.13 26.90
C ARG A 54 -13.02 18.75 28.30
N HIS A 55 -13.10 17.45 28.58
CA HIS A 55 -13.86 16.93 29.72
C HIS A 55 -12.98 16.31 30.80
N TYR A 56 -11.71 16.06 30.51
CA TYR A 56 -10.78 15.39 31.41
C TYR A 56 -9.45 16.16 31.56
N ASP A 57 -8.63 15.75 32.53
CA ASP A 57 -7.27 16.25 32.68
C ASP A 57 -6.45 15.89 31.42
N ARG A 58 -5.58 16.79 30.97
CA ARG A 58 -4.62 16.56 29.87
C ARG A 58 -3.77 15.30 30.02
N ARG A 59 -3.66 14.77 31.24
CA ARG A 59 -2.97 13.51 31.54
C ARG A 59 -3.75 12.28 31.10
N LEU A 60 -5.08 12.38 30.94
CA LEU A 60 -5.89 11.26 30.48
C LEU A 60 -5.80 11.17 28.95
N SER A 61 -5.30 10.03 28.45
CA SER A 61 -5.34 9.67 27.04
C SER A 61 -6.02 8.32 26.91
N MET A 62 -7.30 8.34 26.54
CA MET A 62 -8.13 7.13 26.47
C MET A 62 -9.02 7.15 25.25
N LEU A 63 -9.11 6.01 24.55
CA LEU A 63 -10.09 5.82 23.51
C LEU A 63 -11.49 5.73 24.14
N PHE A 64 -12.40 6.54 23.61
CA PHE A 64 -13.81 6.51 23.91
C PHE A 64 -14.61 6.16 22.65
N TRP A 65 -15.50 5.18 22.78
CA TRP A 65 -16.62 5.03 21.86
C TRP A 65 -17.85 5.61 22.53
N LYS A 66 -18.33 6.76 22.04
CA LYS A 66 -19.27 7.62 22.80
C LYS A 66 -18.72 7.89 24.21
N ASN A 67 -19.35 7.36 25.25
CA ASN A 67 -18.90 7.48 26.64
C ASN A 67 -18.32 6.17 27.21
N HIS A 68 -18.13 5.13 26.40
CA HIS A 68 -17.47 3.89 26.82
C HIS A 68 -15.96 4.07 26.77
N PRO A 69 -15.23 4.03 27.91
CA PRO A 69 -13.78 3.96 27.90
C PRO A 69 -13.33 2.57 27.41
N LEU A 70 -12.45 2.54 26.41
CA LEU A 70 -11.94 1.31 25.82
C LEU A 70 -10.45 1.19 26.14
N GLN A 71 -10.07 0.10 26.81
CA GLN A 71 -8.68 -0.13 27.19
C GLN A 71 -7.90 -0.87 26.09
N GLN A 72 -8.44 -2.00 25.63
CA GLN A 72 -7.84 -2.84 24.61
C GLN A 72 -8.81 -3.02 23.46
N ILE A 73 -8.29 -3.10 22.24
CA ILE A 73 -9.07 -3.34 21.05
C ILE A 73 -8.54 -4.54 20.28
N HIS A 74 -9.44 -5.15 19.51
CA HIS A 74 -9.18 -6.28 18.65
C HIS A 74 -9.63 -5.94 17.23
N LEU A 75 -8.68 -5.97 16.29
CA LEU A 75 -8.91 -5.76 14.88
C LEU A 75 -8.56 -7.03 14.10
N ILE A 76 -9.15 -7.18 12.93
CA ILE A 76 -8.65 -8.12 11.92
C ILE A 76 -8.37 -7.36 10.63
N GLY A 77 -7.25 -7.65 9.98
CA GLY A 77 -6.95 -7.03 8.70
C GLY A 77 -5.65 -7.52 8.09
N CYS A 78 -5.44 -7.13 6.84
CA CYS A 78 -4.24 -7.42 6.08
C CYS A 78 -3.12 -6.45 6.47
N ILE A 79 -1.94 -7.00 6.78
CA ILE A 79 -0.75 -6.19 7.03
C ILE A 79 -0.18 -5.67 5.71
N VAL A 80 0.03 -4.36 5.63
CA VAL A 80 0.71 -3.67 4.52
C VAL A 80 1.79 -2.74 5.06
N GLY A 81 2.78 -2.41 4.22
CA GLY A 81 3.77 -1.38 4.55
C GLY A 81 4.63 -1.65 5.80
N LEU A 82 5.08 -2.90 6.00
CA LEU A 82 5.97 -3.29 7.09
C LEU A 82 7.30 -2.51 7.03
N GLN A 83 7.68 -1.86 8.12
CA GLN A 83 8.88 -1.04 8.25
C GLN A 83 9.59 -1.32 9.58
N TYR A 84 10.92 -1.36 9.55
CA TYR A 84 11.75 -1.49 10.74
C TYR A 84 12.26 -0.12 11.15
N LYS A 85 12.04 0.25 12.40
CA LYS A 85 12.56 1.49 12.97
C LYS A 85 13.23 1.20 14.30
N ARG A 86 14.46 1.67 14.45
CA ARG A 86 15.15 1.66 15.74
C ARG A 86 14.79 2.94 16.48
N ILE A 87 14.08 2.82 17.60
CA ILE A 87 13.68 3.95 18.45
C ILE A 87 14.39 3.78 19.79
N GLY A 88 15.40 4.63 20.04
CA GLY A 88 16.32 4.46 21.16
C GLY A 88 17.09 3.14 21.04
N LYS A 89 16.98 2.28 22.07
CA LYS A 89 17.65 0.97 22.09
C LYS A 89 16.78 -0.19 21.60
N GLU A 90 15.51 0.06 21.29
CA GLU A 90 14.57 -0.99 20.91
C GLU A 90 14.33 -1.01 19.39
N GLU A 91 14.25 -2.21 18.83
CA GLU A 91 13.75 -2.44 17.48
C GLU A 91 12.22 -2.48 17.51
N GLN A 92 11.61 -1.51 16.83
CA GLN A 92 10.17 -1.35 16.70
C GLN A 92 9.80 -1.64 15.24
N ILE A 93 8.74 -2.39 15.05
CA ILE A 93 8.20 -2.70 13.73
C ILE A 93 6.91 -1.92 13.58
N PHE A 94 6.81 -1.23 12.46
CA PHE A 94 5.62 -0.48 12.08
C PHE A 94 4.98 -1.17 10.90
N PHE A 95 3.66 -1.24 10.89
CA PHE A 95 2.90 -1.67 9.73
C PHE A 95 1.57 -0.95 9.67
N GLN A 96 0.93 -1.03 8.52
CA GLN A 96 -0.42 -0.55 8.31
C GLN A 96 -1.38 -1.74 8.27
N LEU A 97 -2.53 -1.62 8.92
CA LEU A 97 -3.59 -2.61 8.89
C LEU A 97 -4.72 -2.12 7.98
N ASP A 98 -5.12 -2.96 7.02
CA ASP A 98 -6.28 -2.75 6.14
C ASP A 98 -7.34 -3.82 6.42
N ASP A 99 -8.50 -3.41 6.92
CA ASP A 99 -9.64 -4.29 7.17
C ASP A 99 -10.76 -4.09 6.12
N CYS A 100 -10.43 -3.47 4.99
CA CYS A 100 -11.35 -3.07 3.92
C CYS A 100 -12.38 -1.99 4.31
N THR A 101 -12.31 -1.40 5.51
CA THR A 101 -13.17 -0.30 5.91
C THR A 101 -12.48 1.06 5.74
N SER A 102 -13.28 2.11 5.57
CA SER A 102 -12.79 3.48 5.49
C SER A 102 -13.74 4.40 6.23
N ASN A 103 -13.20 5.40 6.92
CA ASN A 103 -14.04 6.42 7.55
C ASN A 103 -14.79 7.24 6.48
N SER A 104 -16.11 7.12 6.44
CA SER A 104 -17.00 7.78 5.46
C SER A 104 -17.30 9.26 5.79
N SER A 105 -16.85 9.76 6.95
CA SER A 105 -17.32 11.05 7.51
C SER A 105 -16.39 12.25 7.30
N SER A 106 -15.27 12.14 6.57
CA SER A 106 -14.42 13.31 6.31
C SER A 106 -14.19 13.58 4.82
N VAL A 107 -14.70 14.72 4.37
CA VAL A 107 -14.25 15.49 3.20
C VAL A 107 -12.83 16.02 3.47
N SER A 108 -11.86 15.12 3.64
CA SER A 108 -10.45 15.50 3.76
C SER A 108 -9.64 14.73 2.73
N TYR A 109 -8.80 15.48 2.01
CA TYR A 109 -7.98 15.05 0.89
C TYR A 109 -6.75 14.22 1.30
N SER A 110 -6.70 13.68 2.52
CA SER A 110 -5.59 12.83 2.96
C SER A 110 -5.89 11.38 2.61
N SER A 111 -5.05 10.79 1.77
CA SER A 111 -5.08 9.40 1.26
C SER A 111 -4.96 8.29 2.34
N ASP A 112 -5.06 8.64 3.62
CA ASP A 112 -4.68 7.79 4.73
C ASP A 112 -5.88 7.26 5.53
N THR A 113 -7.14 7.52 5.13
CA THR A 113 -8.33 7.14 5.94
C THR A 113 -8.63 5.65 6.01
N ARG A 114 -8.02 4.84 5.15
CA ARG A 114 -8.21 3.38 5.07
C ARG A 114 -7.31 2.60 6.03
N PHE A 115 -6.09 3.06 6.26
CA PHE A 115 -5.08 2.27 6.97
C PHE A 115 -4.92 2.70 8.43
N LEU A 116 -4.74 1.74 9.33
CA LEU A 116 -4.34 2.01 10.71
C LEU A 116 -2.85 1.75 10.89
N THR A 117 -2.10 2.77 11.31
CA THR A 117 -0.70 2.58 11.70
C THR A 117 -0.64 1.79 13.00
N CYS A 118 0.07 0.67 12.95
CA CYS A 118 0.33 -0.23 14.06
C CYS A 118 1.82 -0.24 14.37
N LYS A 119 2.15 -0.29 15.65
CA LYS A 119 3.51 -0.33 16.17
C LYS A 119 3.62 -1.52 17.11
N VAL A 120 4.64 -2.35 16.88
CA VAL A 120 4.85 -3.59 17.63
C VAL A 120 6.32 -3.79 17.94
N LYS A 121 6.62 -4.30 19.14
CA LYS A 121 7.98 -4.72 19.48
C LYS A 121 8.32 -6.02 18.76
N ARG A 122 9.57 -6.15 18.32
CA ARG A 122 10.07 -7.40 17.69
C ARG A 122 9.75 -8.64 18.52
N ASP A 123 9.96 -8.56 19.83
CA ASP A 123 9.76 -9.67 20.77
C ASP A 123 8.31 -10.15 20.84
N VAL A 124 7.33 -9.26 20.59
CA VAL A 124 5.90 -9.61 20.56
C VAL A 124 5.57 -10.49 19.36
N ILE A 125 6.11 -10.17 18.17
CA ILE A 125 5.89 -10.99 16.98
C ILE A 125 6.52 -12.38 17.18
N LEU A 126 7.75 -12.42 17.71
CA LEU A 126 8.47 -13.67 17.93
C LEU A 126 7.80 -14.54 19.00
N SER A 127 7.27 -13.95 20.08
CA SER A 127 6.54 -14.70 21.11
C SER A 127 5.21 -15.29 20.61
N CYS A 128 4.62 -14.69 19.58
CA CYS A 128 3.45 -15.24 18.88
C CYS A 128 3.81 -16.37 17.89
N GLY A 129 5.09 -16.73 17.76
CA GLY A 129 5.55 -17.76 16.82
C GLY A 129 5.47 -17.35 15.36
N LEU A 130 5.37 -16.04 15.09
CA LEU A 130 5.25 -15.50 13.74
C LEU A 130 6.63 -15.10 13.20
N ASN A 131 6.85 -15.33 11.91
CA ASN A 131 8.04 -14.84 11.23
C ASN A 131 7.79 -13.43 10.69
N ILE A 132 8.61 -12.47 11.12
CA ILE A 132 8.45 -11.05 10.78
C ILE A 132 8.54 -10.83 9.26
N THR A 133 9.36 -11.61 8.54
CA THR A 133 9.54 -11.45 7.09
C THR A 133 8.30 -11.79 6.28
N ASP A 134 7.40 -12.61 6.84
CA ASP A 134 6.27 -13.21 6.12
C ASP A 134 4.93 -12.55 6.51
N LEU A 135 4.97 -11.50 7.33
CA LEU A 135 3.77 -10.82 7.83
C LEU A 135 3.07 -9.98 6.75
N THR A 136 3.81 -9.43 5.79
CA THR A 136 3.21 -8.55 4.77
C THR A 136 2.27 -9.35 3.87
N GLY A 137 1.04 -8.86 3.68
CA GLY A 137 -0.01 -9.56 2.94
C GLY A 137 -0.77 -10.61 3.76
N SER A 138 -0.29 -10.94 4.97
CA SER A 138 -1.00 -11.84 5.87
C SER A 138 -2.14 -11.10 6.57
N THR A 139 -3.31 -11.74 6.64
CA THR A 139 -4.42 -11.29 7.48
C THR A 139 -4.16 -11.74 8.92
N LEU A 140 -4.12 -10.80 9.86
CA LEU A 140 -3.91 -11.08 11.27
C LEU A 140 -5.03 -10.52 12.13
N HIS A 141 -5.32 -11.23 13.21
CA HIS A 141 -5.92 -10.67 14.40
C HIS A 141 -4.85 -9.85 15.14
N VAL A 142 -5.18 -8.59 15.42
CA VAL A 142 -4.29 -7.62 16.06
C VAL A 142 -4.96 -7.12 17.33
N TYR A 143 -4.29 -7.32 18.46
CA TYR A 143 -4.74 -6.87 19.77
C TYR A 143 -3.80 -5.81 20.29
N GLY A 144 -4.34 -4.73 20.85
CA GLY A 144 -3.49 -3.67 21.36
C GLY A 144 -4.24 -2.51 22.00
N GLN A 145 -3.45 -1.51 22.40
CA GLN A 145 -3.94 -0.29 23.01
C GLN A 145 -3.67 0.90 22.10
N VAL A 146 -4.62 1.81 22.06
CA VAL A 146 -4.56 2.95 21.15
C VAL A 146 -3.76 4.08 21.78
N SER A 147 -2.80 4.61 21.04
CA SER A 147 -2.12 5.84 21.39
C SER A 147 -2.76 7.01 20.65
N LEU A 148 -3.54 7.83 21.36
CA LEU A 148 -4.21 8.98 20.75
C LEU A 148 -3.24 10.06 20.26
N SER A 149 -2.11 10.26 20.97
CA SER A 149 -1.10 11.27 20.63
C SER A 149 -0.44 11.02 19.28
N TYR A 150 -0.20 9.75 18.93
CA TYR A 150 0.43 9.35 17.68
C TYR A 150 -0.57 8.83 16.64
N GLN A 151 -1.85 8.73 17.02
CA GLN A 151 -2.90 8.09 16.24
C GLN A 151 -2.51 6.70 15.71
N GLU A 152 -1.87 5.89 16.56
CA GLU A 152 -1.37 4.56 16.23
C GLU A 152 -1.85 3.51 17.25
N LEU A 153 -1.86 2.25 16.83
CA LEU A 153 -2.12 1.11 17.71
C LEU A 153 -0.80 0.54 18.25
N GLN A 154 -0.63 0.51 19.57
CA GLN A 154 0.43 -0.26 20.22
C GLN A 154 -0.02 -1.72 20.31
N VAL A 155 0.57 -2.56 19.46
CA VAL A 155 0.21 -3.97 19.36
C VAL A 155 0.86 -4.76 20.49
N GLU A 156 0.04 -5.52 21.21
CA GLU A 156 0.43 -6.35 22.34
C GLU A 156 0.40 -7.83 21.99
N TYR A 157 -0.45 -8.23 21.04
CA TYR A 157 -0.57 -9.62 20.61
C TYR A 157 -1.05 -9.73 19.16
N LEU A 158 -0.57 -10.77 18.46
CA LEU A 158 -0.86 -11.05 17.06
C LEU A 158 -1.20 -12.52 16.89
N LYS A 159 -2.20 -12.81 16.04
CA LYS A 159 -2.56 -14.18 15.66
C LYS A 159 -2.89 -14.22 14.18
N LEU A 160 -2.41 -15.25 13.47
CA LEU A 160 -2.74 -15.43 12.06
C LEU A 160 -4.22 -15.76 11.87
N CYS A 161 -4.87 -15.10 10.91
CA CYS A 161 -6.18 -15.51 10.41
C CYS A 161 -5.95 -16.50 9.27
N HIS A 162 -6.47 -17.72 9.40
CA HIS A 162 -6.16 -18.78 8.44
C HIS A 162 -7.20 -18.90 7.33
N THR A 163 -8.40 -18.37 7.53
CA THR A 163 -9.53 -18.57 6.61
C THR A 163 -10.38 -17.32 6.47
N LEU A 164 -10.96 -17.13 5.28
CA LEU A 164 -11.94 -16.07 5.05
C LEU A 164 -13.19 -16.23 5.95
N THR A 165 -13.54 -17.45 6.35
CA THR A 165 -14.66 -17.69 7.28
C THR A 165 -14.39 -17.09 8.66
N GLU A 166 -13.17 -17.25 9.19
CA GLU A 166 -12.74 -16.63 10.46
C GLU A 166 -12.83 -15.09 10.38
N GLU A 167 -12.41 -14.51 9.24
CA GLU A 167 -12.51 -13.07 8.99
C GLU A 167 -13.96 -12.58 8.89
N ILE A 168 -14.82 -13.30 8.17
CA ILE A 168 -16.26 -12.98 8.08
C ILE A 168 -16.93 -13.08 9.47
N ASP A 169 -16.59 -14.08 10.27
CA ASP A 169 -17.15 -14.24 11.61
C ASP A 169 -16.67 -13.14 12.57
N HIS A 170 -15.42 -12.71 12.42
CA HIS A 170 -14.94 -11.50 13.09
C HIS A 170 -15.81 -10.30 12.70
N TRP A 171 -16.03 -10.04 11.41
CA TRP A 171 -16.85 -8.90 10.97
C TRP A 171 -18.28 -8.92 11.51
N LYS A 172 -18.93 -10.09 11.57
CA LYS A 172 -20.27 -10.22 12.16
C LYS A 172 -20.29 -9.80 13.62
N ILE A 173 -19.27 -10.22 14.39
CA ILE A 173 -19.15 -9.88 15.81
C ILE A 173 -18.84 -8.38 15.96
N THR A 174 -17.97 -7.83 15.10
CA THR A 174 -17.66 -6.39 15.06
C THR A 174 -18.89 -5.54 14.77
N MET A 175 -19.77 -5.97 13.85
CA MET A 175 -21.03 -5.27 13.56
C MET A 175 -21.98 -5.28 14.76
N ASN A 176 -22.12 -6.40 15.47
CA ASN A 176 -22.92 -6.47 16.70
C ASN A 176 -22.31 -5.62 17.83
N MET A 177 -20.99 -5.66 18.00
CA MET A 177 -20.27 -4.83 18.97
C MET A 177 -20.48 -3.34 18.69
N ARG A 178 -20.51 -2.92 17.41
CA ARG A 178 -20.83 -1.54 17.02
C ARG A 178 -22.21 -1.11 17.53
N GLU A 179 -23.23 -1.96 17.37
CA GLU A 179 -24.59 -1.68 17.86
C GLU A 179 -24.65 -1.58 19.40
N GLN A 180 -23.89 -2.44 20.11
CA GLN A 180 -23.79 -2.42 21.56
C GLN A 180 -23.10 -1.15 22.08
N LEU A 181 -21.96 -0.80 21.51
CA LEU A 181 -21.19 0.42 21.84
C LEU A 181 -21.94 1.71 21.45
N ASP A 182 -22.89 1.61 20.51
CA ASP A 182 -23.76 2.72 20.16
C ASP A 182 -24.81 3.05 21.23
N THR A 183 -25.09 2.13 22.15
CA THR A 183 -25.94 2.40 23.31
C THR A 183 -25.11 3.02 24.42
N PRO A 184 -25.33 4.29 24.81
CA PRO A 184 -24.47 4.96 25.79
C PRO A 184 -24.38 4.22 27.12
N TRP A 185 -23.19 4.19 27.69
CA TRP A 185 -22.94 3.58 28.99
C TRP A 185 -23.68 4.34 30.09
N SER A 186 -24.37 3.61 30.95
CA SER A 186 -24.89 4.11 32.20
C SER A 186 -24.40 3.26 33.36
N LEU A 187 -24.04 3.93 34.47
CA LEU A 187 -23.79 3.26 35.74
C LEU A 187 -25.12 2.93 36.42
N SER A 188 -25.24 1.72 36.95
CA SER A 188 -26.39 1.35 37.77
C SER A 188 -26.34 2.09 39.10
N ASP A 189 -27.50 2.53 39.59
CA ASP A 189 -27.65 3.28 40.85
C ASP A 189 -27.07 2.55 42.07
N SER A 190 -27.01 1.21 42.04
CA SER A 190 -26.38 0.39 43.09
C SER A 190 -24.87 0.64 43.23
N ILE A 191 -24.14 0.68 42.11
CA ILE A 191 -22.69 0.91 42.07
C ILE A 191 -22.38 2.34 42.55
N VAL A 192 -23.19 3.31 42.13
CA VAL A 192 -23.06 4.70 42.58
C VAL A 192 -23.30 4.79 44.10
N GLY A 193 -24.32 4.11 44.62
CA GLY A 193 -24.63 4.07 46.05
C GLY A 193 -23.53 3.43 46.92
N GLU A 194 -22.88 2.36 46.46
CA GLU A 194 -21.79 1.68 47.18
C GLU A 194 -20.52 2.55 47.31
N LEU A 195 -20.21 3.35 46.29
CA LEU A 195 -19.00 4.19 46.29
C LEU A 195 -19.10 5.38 47.26
N PHE A 196 -20.28 5.99 47.35
CA PHE A 196 -20.51 7.13 48.25
C PHE A 196 -20.85 6.71 49.70
N THR A 197 -21.09 5.43 49.95
CA THR A 197 -21.18 4.88 51.32
C THR A 197 -19.80 4.51 51.87
N GLN A 198 -18.85 4.05 51.04
CA GLN A 198 -17.48 3.77 51.47
C GLN A 198 -16.63 5.02 51.76
N GLU A 199 -16.85 6.13 51.07
CA GLU A 199 -16.10 7.38 51.33
C GLU A 199 -16.55 8.13 52.61
N GLN A 200 -17.71 7.80 53.20
CA GLN A 200 -18.19 8.43 54.44
C GLN A 200 -17.66 7.79 55.74
N GLU A 201 -17.04 6.60 55.68
CA GLU A 201 -16.51 5.92 56.88
C GLU A 201 -15.04 6.27 57.20
N TRP A 202 -14.34 7.03 56.37
CA TRP A 202 -12.97 7.47 56.64
C TRP A 202 -12.93 8.83 57.33
N THR A 203 -13.04 8.84 58.66
CA THR A 203 -12.61 9.97 59.50
C THR A 203 -11.16 9.76 59.97
N PRO A 204 -10.35 10.83 60.10
CA PRO A 204 -8.90 10.70 60.18
C PRO A 204 -8.41 10.59 61.63
N GLU A 205 -7.83 9.45 62.00
CA GLU A 205 -6.96 9.37 63.18
C GLU A 205 -5.51 9.07 62.80
N LYS A 206 -4.71 10.14 62.89
CA LYS A 206 -3.27 10.26 63.18
C LYS A 206 -2.21 9.59 62.28
N PRO A 207 -1.07 10.29 62.08
CA PRO A 207 -0.02 9.85 61.18
C PRO A 207 0.95 8.92 61.90
N GLN A 208 1.12 7.71 61.38
CA GLN A 208 2.34 6.93 61.59
C GLN A 208 2.87 6.43 60.26
N VAL A 209 4.16 6.71 60.10
CA VAL A 209 5.03 6.42 58.96
C VAL A 209 5.13 4.91 58.76
N GLU A 210 4.89 4.44 57.54
CA GLU A 210 5.77 3.45 56.90
C GLU A 210 5.60 3.48 55.38
N VAL A 211 6.74 3.65 54.71
CA VAL A 211 6.89 3.66 53.26
C VAL A 211 6.67 2.23 52.74
N VAL A 212 5.61 2.01 51.97
CA VAL A 212 5.50 0.84 51.08
C VAL A 212 4.82 1.29 49.78
N ASN A 213 5.58 1.31 48.68
CA ASN A 213 5.06 1.41 47.32
C ASN A 213 4.06 0.26 47.06
N PRO A 214 2.84 0.51 46.57
CA PRO A 214 2.04 -0.55 45.99
C PRO A 214 2.40 -0.66 44.51
N ASP A 215 3.20 -1.67 44.22
CA ASP A 215 3.38 -2.21 42.88
C ASP A 215 2.03 -2.57 42.25
N PHE A 216 1.92 -2.26 40.96
CA PHE A 216 0.87 -2.69 40.05
C PHE A 216 0.68 -4.21 40.12
N ILE A 217 -0.54 -4.66 40.42
CA ILE A 217 -0.91 -6.08 40.27
C ILE A 217 -1.21 -6.33 38.78
N ASN A 218 -0.20 -6.88 38.11
CA ASN A 218 -0.32 -7.61 36.86
C ASN A 218 -1.29 -8.79 37.03
N LEU A 219 -2.44 -8.75 36.36
CA LEU A 219 -3.20 -9.94 35.97
C LEU A 219 -3.14 -10.07 34.45
N GLY A 220 -1.94 -10.38 33.96
CA GLY A 220 -1.64 -10.81 32.61
C GLY A 220 -0.62 -11.94 32.69
N TYR A 221 -0.83 -12.99 31.91
CA TYR A 221 -0.15 -14.29 31.96
C TYR A 221 1.38 -14.26 32.23
N LYS A 222 1.85 -15.16 33.12
CA LYS A 222 3.27 -15.31 33.50
C LYS A 222 4.11 -15.93 32.37
N THR A 223 5.17 -15.25 31.96
CA THR A 223 6.32 -15.81 31.21
C THR A 223 7.44 -16.21 32.18
N PRO A 224 8.27 -17.24 31.91
CA PRO A 224 9.27 -17.73 32.87
C PRO A 224 10.47 -16.78 33.03
N GLU A 225 10.97 -16.66 34.25
CA GLU A 225 12.08 -15.77 34.64
C GLU A 225 13.41 -16.12 33.95
N SER A 226 13.94 -15.19 33.15
CA SER A 226 15.34 -15.16 32.74
C SER A 226 16.12 -14.22 33.66
N LYS A 227 17.02 -14.78 34.48
CA LYS A 227 17.96 -14.06 35.35
C LYS A 227 18.69 -12.95 34.59
N ARG A 228 18.49 -11.68 34.96
CA ARG A 228 19.32 -10.54 34.52
C ARG A 228 20.16 -10.03 35.69
N ASN A 229 21.48 -10.05 35.49
CA ASN A 229 22.48 -9.46 36.40
C ASN A 229 22.35 -7.92 36.41
N LYS A 230 22.54 -7.32 37.59
CA LYS A 230 22.57 -5.88 37.83
C LYS A 230 23.83 -5.25 37.20
N THR A 231 23.65 -4.23 36.37
CA THR A 231 24.71 -3.36 35.86
C THR A 231 25.12 -2.35 36.94
N THR A 232 26.41 -2.02 37.01
CA THR A 232 27.01 -1.20 38.08
C THR A 232 27.12 0.28 37.71
N PHE A 233 27.12 1.15 38.71
CA PHE A 233 27.19 2.63 38.66
C PHE A 233 28.21 3.23 37.66
N ILE A 234 29.28 2.50 37.32
CA ILE A 234 30.29 2.92 36.33
C ILE A 234 29.73 2.90 34.89
N GLU A 235 28.81 1.98 34.56
CA GLU A 235 28.15 1.93 33.24
C GLU A 235 27.13 3.07 33.08
N GLN A 236 26.52 3.55 34.18
CA GLN A 236 25.64 4.73 34.16
C GLN A 236 26.40 6.03 33.88
N LEU A 237 27.63 6.17 34.38
CA LEU A 237 28.48 7.34 34.14
C LEU A 237 29.05 7.41 32.71
N GLN A 238 29.17 6.27 32.03
CA GLN A 238 29.55 6.23 30.61
C GLN A 238 28.39 6.59 29.67
N GLU A 239 27.13 6.34 30.09
CA GLU A 239 25.93 6.76 29.34
C GLU A 239 25.66 8.27 29.39
N GLU A 240 25.95 8.96 30.50
CA GLU A 240 25.76 10.40 30.59
C GLU A 240 26.74 11.19 29.72
N ARG A 241 28.00 10.74 29.59
CA ARG A 241 28.98 11.40 28.70
C ARG A 241 28.70 11.23 27.20
N LEU A 242 27.93 10.21 26.80
CA LEU A 242 27.52 9.99 25.41
C LEU A 242 26.25 10.75 25.02
N LYS A 243 25.48 11.28 26.00
CA LYS A 243 24.28 12.09 25.74
C LYS A 243 24.59 13.52 25.28
N ASP A 244 25.75 14.07 25.64
CA ASP A 244 26.11 15.47 25.32
C ASP A 244 26.75 15.65 23.93
N GLU A 245 27.17 14.59 23.23
CA GLU A 245 27.83 14.70 21.91
C GLU A 245 26.91 14.37 20.70
N LEU A 246 25.64 14.02 20.93
CA LEU A 246 24.70 13.66 19.86
C LEU A 246 23.30 14.30 20.00
N GLU A 247 23.23 15.52 20.54
CA GLU A 247 22.08 16.40 20.30
C GLU A 247 22.14 16.95 18.86
N ILE A 248 21.52 16.24 17.91
CA ILE A 248 21.02 16.88 16.69
C ILE A 248 19.55 17.21 16.95
N ALA A 249 19.27 18.49 17.16
CA ALA A 249 17.91 19.00 17.25
C ALA A 249 17.11 18.64 15.98
N SER A 250 15.98 17.99 16.17
CA SER A 250 15.03 17.63 15.12
C SER A 250 14.46 18.89 14.43
N PRO A 251 14.44 18.99 13.09
CA PRO A 251 14.03 20.21 12.40
C PRO A 251 12.52 20.21 12.12
N TYR A 252 11.68 20.28 13.16
CA TYR A 252 10.27 20.66 12.97
C TYR A 252 9.76 21.45 14.17
N SER A 253 10.01 22.76 14.18
CA SER A 253 9.15 23.72 14.85
C SER A 253 9.06 25.04 14.05
N SER A 254 7.82 25.41 13.73
CA SER A 254 7.26 26.74 13.45
C SER A 254 7.73 27.57 12.22
N THR A 255 6.79 27.70 11.26
CA THR A 255 6.31 28.91 10.55
C THR A 255 7.26 30.03 10.06
N ASP A 256 7.19 30.25 8.74
CA ASP A 256 7.31 31.49 7.92
C ASP A 256 8.55 32.40 8.02
N THR A 257 9.35 32.46 6.93
CA THR A 257 9.44 33.62 6.01
C THR A 257 10.49 33.41 4.89
N SER A 258 10.26 34.10 3.78
CA SER A 258 11.00 34.15 2.50
C SER A 258 12.53 34.27 2.58
N THR A 259 13.27 33.54 1.74
CA THR A 259 14.29 34.05 0.79
C THR A 259 14.95 32.89 -0.01
N SER A 260 15.61 33.28 -1.10
CA SER A 260 16.01 32.53 -2.29
C SER A 260 17.14 31.50 -2.13
N VAL A 261 17.06 30.47 -2.99
CA VAL A 261 18.12 29.78 -3.75
C VAL A 261 19.50 29.67 -3.07
N HIS A 262 19.90 28.44 -2.71
CA HIS A 262 21.15 27.84 -3.22
C HIS A 262 21.14 26.32 -3.08
N SER A 263 21.49 25.68 -4.20
CA SER A 263 21.89 24.28 -4.33
C SER A 263 22.93 23.89 -3.27
N SER A 264 22.72 22.75 -2.62
CA SER A 264 23.79 22.02 -1.91
C SER A 264 23.56 20.53 -2.08
N SER A 265 24.37 19.99 -2.98
CA SER A 265 24.67 18.59 -3.23
C SER A 265 25.03 17.81 -1.96
N PHE A 266 24.36 16.69 -1.73
CA PHE A 266 24.86 15.66 -0.81
C PHE A 266 25.72 14.67 -1.58
N GLN A 267 27.02 14.69 -1.27
CA GLN A 267 28.00 13.70 -1.70
C GLN A 267 27.67 12.36 -1.04
N PHE A 268 27.41 11.34 -1.84
CA PHE A 268 27.30 9.97 -1.37
C PHE A 268 28.72 9.40 -1.23
N VAL A 269 29.12 9.06 0.01
CA VAL A 269 30.32 8.28 0.25
C VAL A 269 30.02 6.83 -0.10
N SER A 270 30.78 6.37 -1.07
CA SER A 270 30.94 5.02 -1.57
C SER A 270 31.17 3.97 -0.48
N SER A 271 30.35 2.91 -0.46
CA SER A 271 30.80 1.53 -0.27
C SER A 271 29.62 0.56 -0.34
N LEU A 272 29.35 0.00 -1.52
CA LEU A 272 28.65 -1.28 -1.69
C LEU A 272 29.11 -1.83 -3.05
N LYS A 273 30.33 -2.37 -3.06
CA LYS A 273 30.78 -3.32 -4.08
C LYS A 273 30.02 -4.61 -3.81
N ASP A 274 29.26 -5.05 -4.81
CA ASP A 274 29.02 -6.45 -5.22
C ASP A 274 27.68 -6.54 -5.99
N PHE A 275 27.68 -5.97 -7.18
CA PHE A 275 26.90 -6.46 -8.32
C PHE A 275 27.84 -6.47 -9.52
N PRO A 276 27.87 -7.52 -10.36
CA PRO A 276 28.75 -7.56 -11.51
C PRO A 276 28.39 -6.43 -12.49
N GLU A 277 29.33 -5.51 -12.70
CA GLU A 277 29.29 -4.53 -13.79
C GLU A 277 29.35 -5.29 -15.12
N THR A 278 28.25 -5.38 -15.85
CA THR A 278 28.29 -5.86 -17.23
C THR A 278 28.54 -4.69 -18.17
N HIS A 279 29.78 -4.62 -18.64
CA HIS A 279 30.19 -3.88 -19.82
C HIS A 279 29.30 -4.23 -21.03
N PHE A 280 28.87 -3.19 -21.76
CA PHE A 280 28.32 -3.34 -23.10
C PHE A 280 29.42 -3.84 -24.04
N PHE A 281 29.40 -5.13 -24.37
CA PHE A 281 30.08 -5.64 -25.56
C PHE A 281 29.04 -5.88 -26.66
N HIS A 282 29.05 -4.98 -27.64
CA HIS A 282 28.66 -5.33 -28.99
C HIS A 282 29.69 -6.31 -29.54
N THR A 283 29.25 -7.51 -29.93
CA THR A 283 30.02 -8.36 -30.85
C THR A 283 29.12 -8.65 -32.05
N PRO A 284 29.55 -8.32 -33.28
CA PRO A 284 28.82 -8.63 -34.50
C PRO A 284 29.30 -9.98 -35.03
N ASP A 285 28.44 -11.00 -35.06
CA ASP A 285 28.76 -12.22 -35.80
C ASP A 285 28.42 -12.02 -37.29
N GLN A 286 29.46 -11.64 -38.03
CA GLN A 286 29.64 -12.07 -39.41
C GLN A 286 30.14 -13.52 -39.40
N ILE A 287 29.43 -14.45 -40.05
CA ILE A 287 30.06 -15.61 -40.68
C ILE A 287 29.49 -15.82 -42.10
N ASN A 288 30.45 -15.95 -43.01
CA ASN A 288 30.39 -16.08 -44.46
C ASN A 288 29.57 -17.25 -45.02
N ASN A 289 29.07 -17.02 -46.23
CA ASN A 289 28.71 -18.04 -47.22
C ASN A 289 29.90 -18.93 -47.60
N SER A 290 29.66 -20.24 -47.70
CA SER A 290 30.01 -21.16 -48.82
C SER A 290 30.40 -22.58 -48.35
N ASN A 291 29.54 -23.57 -48.63
CA ASN A 291 29.90 -24.79 -49.36
C ASN A 291 28.67 -25.70 -49.59
N GLU A 292 28.62 -26.27 -50.79
CA GLU A 292 27.49 -26.98 -51.42
C GLU A 292 27.35 -28.46 -51.02
N GLY A 293 26.11 -28.88 -50.78
CA GLY A 293 25.50 -30.17 -51.21
C GLY A 293 25.65 -31.45 -50.34
N PRO A 294 24.74 -32.46 -50.48
CA PRO A 294 23.33 -32.41 -50.86
C PRO A 294 22.37 -33.09 -49.84
N LEU A 295 21.08 -32.82 -50.06
CA LEU A 295 19.86 -33.34 -49.41
C LEU A 295 19.93 -34.73 -48.73
N LYS A 296 19.45 -34.79 -47.48
CA LYS A 296 18.63 -35.92 -47.00
C LYS A 296 17.35 -35.41 -46.36
N THR A 297 16.26 -35.77 -47.04
CA THR A 297 14.86 -35.68 -46.64
C THR A 297 14.60 -36.44 -45.33
N VAL A 298 14.04 -35.76 -44.34
CA VAL A 298 13.21 -36.39 -43.31
C VAL A 298 11.87 -35.66 -43.28
N LYS A 299 10.83 -36.43 -43.57
CA LYS A 299 9.45 -36.00 -43.75
C LYS A 299 8.85 -35.45 -42.46
N HIS A 300 8.01 -34.44 -42.65
CA HIS A 300 7.06 -33.87 -41.70
C HIS A 300 6.33 -34.90 -40.85
N ASN A 301 6.26 -34.63 -39.54
CA ASN A 301 5.01 -34.75 -38.81
C ASN A 301 4.51 -33.33 -38.52
N SER A 302 3.58 -32.88 -39.35
CA SER A 302 2.74 -31.72 -39.11
C SER A 302 1.86 -32.00 -37.89
N ALA A 303 2.34 -31.62 -36.71
CA ALA A 303 1.43 -31.28 -35.64
C ALA A 303 0.89 -29.88 -35.99
N ASP A 304 -0.36 -29.83 -36.40
CA ASP A 304 -1.11 -28.59 -36.56
C ASP A 304 -0.96 -27.74 -35.30
N LEU A 305 -0.10 -26.72 -35.38
CA LEU A 305 -0.14 -25.62 -34.43
C LEU A 305 -1.46 -24.90 -34.69
N PRO A 306 -2.32 -24.71 -33.67
CA PRO A 306 -3.52 -23.93 -33.85
C PRO A 306 -3.11 -22.54 -34.34
N VAL A 307 -3.56 -22.17 -35.53
CA VAL A 307 -3.43 -20.80 -36.03
C VAL A 307 -4.18 -19.93 -35.03
N MET A 308 -3.43 -19.30 -34.13
CA MET A 308 -3.94 -18.35 -33.17
C MET A 308 -4.46 -17.15 -33.99
N ILE A 309 -5.77 -17.09 -34.20
CA ILE A 309 -6.40 -15.97 -34.90
C ILE A 309 -6.09 -14.71 -34.06
N PRO A 310 -5.29 -13.75 -34.57
CA PRO A 310 -4.94 -12.59 -33.78
C PRO A 310 -6.18 -11.74 -33.58
N ASN A 311 -6.56 -11.54 -32.32
CA ASN A 311 -7.55 -10.53 -31.99
C ASN A 311 -6.94 -9.13 -32.19
N LYS A 312 -7.80 -8.12 -32.39
CA LYS A 312 -7.43 -6.71 -32.58
C LYS A 312 -6.42 -6.19 -31.53
N THR A 313 -6.47 -6.71 -30.30
CA THR A 313 -5.58 -6.33 -29.18
C THR A 313 -4.15 -6.85 -29.36
N SER A 314 -3.99 -8.10 -29.81
CA SER A 314 -2.67 -8.70 -30.06
C SER A 314 -1.93 -8.02 -31.23
N ALA A 315 -2.66 -7.66 -32.29
CA ALA A 315 -2.10 -6.93 -33.43
C ALA A 315 -1.60 -5.53 -33.03
N LYS A 316 -2.39 -4.78 -32.24
CA LYS A 316 -1.99 -3.47 -31.70
C LYS A 316 -0.70 -3.56 -30.86
N SER A 317 -0.61 -4.55 -29.98
CA SER A 317 0.55 -4.74 -29.11
C SER A 317 1.81 -5.11 -29.92
N SER A 318 1.64 -5.92 -30.97
CA SER A 318 2.73 -6.29 -31.89
C SER A 318 3.25 -5.06 -32.66
N LEU A 319 2.36 -4.21 -33.18
CA LEU A 319 2.77 -2.96 -33.82
C LEU A 319 3.49 -2.02 -32.84
N MET A 320 3.00 -1.91 -31.60
CA MET A 320 3.64 -1.10 -30.56
C MET A 320 5.08 -1.55 -30.28
N LEU A 321 5.32 -2.86 -30.22
CA LEU A 321 6.66 -3.44 -30.04
C LEU A 321 7.60 -3.14 -31.22
N ILE A 322 7.12 -3.33 -32.45
CA ILE A 322 7.89 -2.99 -33.66
C ILE A 322 8.33 -1.52 -33.61
N LEU A 323 7.41 -0.60 -33.27
CA LEU A 323 7.70 0.83 -33.19
C LEU A 323 8.71 1.19 -32.08
N LEU A 324 8.75 0.43 -30.97
CA LEU A 324 9.74 0.61 -29.90
C LEU A 324 11.15 0.21 -30.34
N GLU A 325 11.28 -0.81 -31.18
CA GLU A 325 12.57 -1.33 -31.66
C GLU A 325 13.21 -0.45 -32.74
N LEU A 326 12.42 0.34 -33.46
CA LEU A 326 12.93 1.28 -34.45
C LEU A 326 13.87 2.30 -33.82
N ARG A 327 15.07 2.51 -34.40
CA ARG A 327 16.06 3.47 -33.87
C ARG A 327 15.75 4.94 -34.18
N MET A 328 14.78 5.21 -35.04
CA MET A 328 14.38 6.54 -35.47
C MET A 328 13.41 7.24 -34.50
N LYS A 329 13.33 8.57 -34.54
CA LYS A 329 12.41 9.37 -33.71
C LYS A 329 11.05 9.58 -34.38
N GLU A 330 10.99 9.41 -35.69
CA GLU A 330 9.82 9.57 -36.52
C GLU A 330 9.91 8.67 -37.74
N ILE A 331 8.75 8.31 -38.29
CA ILE A 331 8.62 7.47 -39.49
C ILE A 331 7.40 7.93 -40.29
N SER A 332 7.47 7.90 -41.61
CA SER A 332 6.30 8.18 -42.45
C SER A 332 5.34 7.00 -42.45
N ASN A 333 4.04 7.26 -42.64
CA ASN A 333 3.05 6.20 -42.69
C ASN A 333 3.26 5.21 -43.87
N SER A 334 3.87 5.67 -44.97
CA SER A 334 4.25 4.80 -46.09
C SER A 334 5.42 3.88 -45.72
N ASP A 335 6.50 4.44 -45.17
CA ASP A 335 7.68 3.65 -44.81
C ASP A 335 7.34 2.62 -43.73
N LEU A 336 6.48 2.98 -42.78
CA LEU A 336 5.99 2.07 -41.75
C LEU A 336 5.21 0.88 -42.35
N TYR A 337 4.39 1.13 -43.37
CA TYR A 337 3.60 0.07 -44.03
C TYR A 337 4.48 -0.89 -44.85
N GLU A 338 5.63 -0.42 -45.35
CA GLU A 338 6.57 -1.23 -46.13
C GLU A 338 7.42 -2.18 -45.28
N LEU A 339 7.49 -1.96 -43.96
CA LEU A 339 8.22 -2.86 -43.05
C LEU A 339 7.61 -4.27 -43.05
N GLN A 340 8.46 -5.29 -43.23
CA GLN A 340 8.02 -6.68 -43.34
C GLN A 340 7.31 -7.16 -42.06
N GLU A 341 7.78 -6.76 -40.86
CA GLU A 341 7.11 -7.14 -39.62
C GLU A 341 5.71 -6.51 -39.52
N VAL A 342 5.55 -5.26 -39.97
CA VAL A 342 4.26 -4.57 -39.98
C VAL A 342 3.31 -5.22 -40.98
N ARG A 343 3.78 -5.56 -42.19
CA ARG A 343 3.02 -6.30 -43.19
C ARG A 343 2.47 -7.60 -42.63
N SER A 344 3.28 -8.37 -41.90
CA SER A 344 2.84 -9.64 -41.28
C SER A 344 1.67 -9.42 -40.31
N VAL A 345 1.77 -8.41 -39.43
CA VAL A 345 0.71 -8.06 -38.47
C VAL A 345 -0.57 -7.61 -39.19
N VAL A 346 -0.42 -6.77 -40.23
CA VAL A 346 -1.54 -6.23 -41.01
C VAL A 346 -2.25 -7.33 -41.79
N THR A 347 -1.53 -8.19 -42.51
CA THR A 347 -2.10 -9.31 -43.26
C THR A 347 -2.88 -10.23 -42.34
N SER A 348 -2.34 -10.53 -41.15
CA SER A 348 -3.01 -11.40 -40.19
C SER A 348 -4.32 -10.79 -39.65
N LEU A 349 -4.32 -9.49 -39.35
CA LEU A 349 -5.54 -8.77 -38.95
C LEU A 349 -6.54 -8.65 -40.13
N ALA A 350 -6.07 -8.45 -41.35
CA ALA A 350 -6.90 -8.36 -42.54
C ALA A 350 -7.62 -9.69 -42.82
N SER A 351 -6.96 -10.84 -42.62
CA SER A 351 -7.60 -12.16 -42.69
C SER A 351 -8.74 -12.30 -41.68
N PHE A 352 -8.56 -11.80 -40.45
CA PHE A 352 -9.62 -11.77 -39.45
C PHE A 352 -10.78 -10.85 -39.88
N LEU A 353 -10.50 -9.66 -40.40
CA LEU A 353 -11.52 -8.74 -40.88
C LEU A 353 -12.30 -9.30 -42.08
N PHE A 354 -11.61 -10.02 -42.98
CA PHE A 354 -12.23 -10.69 -44.12
C PHE A 354 -13.26 -11.74 -43.66
N GLN A 355 -12.94 -12.52 -42.63
CA GLN A 355 -13.87 -13.50 -42.04
C GLN A 355 -15.09 -12.84 -41.37
N GLN A 356 -15.01 -11.57 -40.96
CA GLN A 356 -16.09 -10.84 -40.30
C GLN A 356 -16.97 -10.03 -41.25
N GLN A 357 -16.74 -10.07 -42.56
CA GLN A 357 -17.55 -9.31 -43.52
C GLN A 357 -18.99 -9.82 -43.56
N SER A 358 -19.94 -8.88 -43.65
CA SER A 358 -21.36 -9.19 -43.83
C SER A 358 -21.62 -9.76 -45.22
N VAL A 359 -22.64 -10.62 -45.33
CA VAL A 359 -23.07 -11.23 -46.60
C VAL A 359 -23.68 -10.12 -47.48
N GLY A 360 -22.84 -9.43 -48.26
CA GLY A 360 -23.25 -8.34 -49.15
C GLY A 360 -22.16 -7.32 -49.47
N GLU A 361 -21.15 -7.15 -48.61
CA GLU A 361 -20.03 -6.23 -48.82
C GLU A 361 -18.70 -6.99 -48.87
N MET A 362 -18.29 -7.45 -50.07
CA MET A 362 -16.95 -8.01 -50.27
C MET A 362 -15.98 -6.90 -50.66
N LYS A 363 -15.21 -6.39 -49.69
CA LYS A 363 -14.04 -5.55 -49.99
C LYS A 363 -12.88 -6.44 -50.45
N SER A 364 -12.01 -5.90 -51.30
CA SER A 364 -10.78 -6.60 -51.69
C SER A 364 -9.86 -6.78 -50.48
N PHE A 365 -9.02 -7.83 -50.51
CA PHE A 365 -8.08 -8.09 -49.42
C PHE A 365 -7.08 -6.95 -49.21
N ASP A 366 -6.59 -6.32 -50.29
CA ASP A 366 -5.72 -5.12 -50.22
C ASP A 366 -6.43 -3.93 -49.52
N THR A 367 -7.73 -3.76 -49.77
CA THR A 367 -8.52 -2.74 -49.07
C THR A 367 -8.59 -3.04 -47.57
N LEU A 368 -8.77 -4.30 -47.19
CA LEU A 368 -8.80 -4.72 -45.80
C LEU A 368 -7.43 -4.57 -45.11
N GLU A 369 -6.32 -4.82 -45.81
CA GLU A 369 -4.97 -4.56 -45.29
C GLU A 369 -4.76 -3.08 -45.00
N LYS A 370 -5.14 -2.20 -45.92
CA LYS A 370 -5.04 -0.74 -45.71
C LYS A 370 -5.93 -0.26 -44.56
N GLU A 371 -7.15 -0.78 -44.46
CA GLU A 371 -8.07 -0.48 -43.35
C GLU A 371 -7.54 -1.01 -42.02
N ALA A 372 -7.00 -2.23 -41.99
CA ALA A 372 -6.39 -2.82 -40.80
C ALA A 372 -5.17 -2.02 -40.32
N PHE A 373 -4.30 -1.61 -41.25
CA PHE A 373 -3.14 -0.79 -40.93
C PHE A 373 -3.55 0.58 -40.36
N GLN A 374 -4.43 1.30 -41.05
CA GLN A 374 -4.90 2.60 -40.58
C GLN A 374 -5.58 2.49 -39.22
N TYR A 375 -6.40 1.45 -39.01
CA TYR A 375 -7.02 1.16 -37.72
C TYR A 375 -5.99 0.99 -36.60
N LEU A 376 -4.90 0.27 -36.84
CA LEU A 376 -3.85 0.06 -35.84
C LEU A 376 -3.10 1.36 -35.52
N VAL A 377 -2.74 2.14 -36.54
CA VAL A 377 -2.09 3.45 -36.35
C VAL A 377 -3.00 4.41 -35.59
N ASP A 378 -4.26 4.54 -36.00
CA ASP A 378 -5.24 5.41 -35.37
C ASP A 378 -5.46 5.04 -33.90
N ARG A 379 -5.46 3.75 -33.57
CA ARG A 379 -5.57 3.28 -32.18
C ARG A 379 -4.40 3.78 -31.32
N LEU A 380 -3.17 3.71 -31.82
CA LEU A 380 -1.99 4.18 -31.09
C LEU A 380 -1.97 5.71 -30.96
N VAL A 381 -2.37 6.42 -32.02
CA VAL A 381 -2.52 7.90 -32.00
C VAL A 381 -3.58 8.32 -30.99
N ASN A 382 -4.77 7.70 -31.02
CA ASN A 382 -5.88 8.01 -30.13
C ASN A 382 -5.59 7.70 -28.65
N GLN A 383 -4.63 6.81 -28.38
CA GLN A 383 -4.16 6.53 -27.02
C GLN A 383 -3.04 7.47 -26.55
N GLY A 384 -2.56 8.36 -27.42
CA GLY A 384 -1.44 9.26 -27.18
C GLY A 384 -0.07 8.56 -27.13
N LEU A 385 0.03 7.36 -27.70
CA LEU A 385 1.27 6.58 -27.72
C LEU A 385 2.21 7.05 -28.84
N ILE A 386 1.65 7.48 -29.97
CA ILE A 386 2.41 8.10 -31.07
C ILE A 386 1.74 9.41 -31.46
N GLU A 387 2.53 10.34 -31.97
CA GLU A 387 2.06 11.67 -32.34
C GLU A 387 1.95 11.80 -33.86
N LEU A 388 0.85 12.36 -34.38
CA LEU A 388 0.76 12.74 -35.78
C LEU A 388 1.31 14.16 -35.92
N LYS A 389 2.57 14.30 -36.35
CA LYS A 389 3.26 15.60 -36.40
C LYS A 389 2.80 16.48 -37.55
N ASP A 390 2.54 15.87 -38.70
CA ASP A 390 2.09 16.55 -39.90
C ASP A 390 1.06 15.67 -40.62
N THR A 391 -0.16 16.20 -40.73
CA THR A 391 -1.28 15.56 -41.43
C THR A 391 -1.04 15.42 -42.93
N THR A 392 -0.20 16.28 -43.50
CA THR A 392 0.08 16.37 -44.94
C THR A 392 1.09 15.30 -45.36
N SER A 393 2.18 15.14 -44.61
CA SER A 393 3.19 14.09 -44.84
C SER A 393 2.89 12.78 -44.10
N LYS A 394 1.84 12.73 -43.26
CA LYS A 394 1.50 11.60 -42.39
C LYS A 394 2.72 11.10 -41.60
N MET A 395 3.50 12.03 -41.06
CA MET A 395 4.69 11.72 -40.26
C MET A 395 4.30 11.40 -38.81
N LEU A 396 4.74 10.22 -38.34
CA LEU A 396 4.45 9.70 -37.01
C LEU A 396 5.65 9.92 -36.09
N GLY A 397 5.46 10.68 -35.02
CA GLY A 397 6.41 10.87 -33.93
C GLY A 397 6.38 9.69 -32.95
N LEU A 398 7.52 9.04 -32.76
CA LEU A 398 7.67 7.85 -31.89
C LEU A 398 8.21 8.19 -30.49
N LEU A 399 8.57 9.45 -30.25
CA LEU A 399 9.11 9.91 -28.98
C LEU A 399 8.16 9.69 -27.78
N PRO A 400 6.83 9.92 -27.89
CA PRO A 400 5.93 9.65 -26.76
C PRO A 400 5.98 8.19 -26.29
N LEU A 401 5.89 7.24 -27.22
CA LEU A 401 5.97 5.81 -26.93
C LEU A 401 7.28 5.44 -26.22
N LYS A 402 8.41 5.93 -26.74
CA LYS A 402 9.74 5.65 -26.16
C LYS A 402 9.92 6.23 -24.76
N LYS A 403 9.48 7.47 -24.54
CA LYS A 403 9.53 8.10 -23.21
C LYS A 403 8.67 7.34 -22.20
N LEU A 404 7.49 6.89 -22.63
CA LEU A 404 6.56 6.15 -21.77
C LEU A 404 7.08 4.75 -21.44
N ASP A 405 7.69 4.06 -22.40
CA ASP A 405 8.37 2.78 -22.20
C ASP A 405 9.56 2.92 -21.23
N GLU A 406 10.42 3.92 -21.43
CA GLU A 406 11.54 4.19 -20.53
C GLU A 406 11.06 4.50 -19.10
N TYR A 407 9.99 5.31 -18.97
CA TYR A 407 9.36 5.59 -17.68
C TYR A 407 8.81 4.32 -17.02
N ALA A 408 8.08 3.50 -17.76
CA ALA A 408 7.49 2.26 -17.27
C ALA A 408 8.56 1.28 -16.79
N GLN A 409 9.62 1.06 -17.59
CA GLN A 409 10.75 0.22 -17.21
C GLN A 409 11.42 0.71 -15.93
N LYS A 410 11.74 2.01 -15.83
CA LYS A 410 12.33 2.60 -14.62
C LYS A 410 11.43 2.44 -13.41
N ARG A 411 10.13 2.70 -13.57
CA ARG A 411 9.14 2.59 -12.49
C ARG A 411 9.04 1.16 -11.99
N ILE A 412 8.86 0.19 -12.90
CA ILE A 412 8.80 -1.24 -12.57
C ILE A 412 10.09 -1.68 -11.89
N PHE A 413 11.25 -1.32 -12.41
CA PHE A 413 12.54 -1.72 -11.85
C PHE A 413 12.76 -1.16 -10.44
N VAL A 414 12.37 0.10 -10.19
CA VAL A 414 12.41 0.67 -8.84
C VAL A 414 11.43 -0.04 -7.90
N LEU A 415 10.21 -0.33 -8.35
CA LEU A 415 9.24 -1.09 -7.56
C LEU A 415 9.80 -2.48 -7.20
N MET A 416 10.40 -3.18 -8.16
CA MET A 416 11.04 -4.47 -7.93
C MET A 416 12.22 -4.40 -6.95
N LYS A 417 13.10 -3.41 -7.12
CA LYS A 417 14.25 -3.20 -6.20
C LYS A 417 13.82 -2.92 -4.77
N LEU A 418 12.68 -2.23 -4.60
CA LEU A 418 12.10 -1.93 -3.31
C LEU A 418 11.18 -3.06 -2.79
N GLN A 419 11.09 -4.17 -3.51
CA GLN A 419 10.15 -5.28 -3.23
C GLN A 419 8.73 -4.77 -2.98
N CYS A 420 8.32 -3.78 -3.76
CA CYS A 420 7.01 -3.17 -3.67
C CYS A 420 5.98 -4.10 -4.33
N TYR A 421 5.09 -4.70 -3.54
CA TYR A 421 4.04 -5.57 -4.06
C TYR A 421 2.93 -4.80 -4.77
N THR A 422 2.71 -3.55 -4.40
CA THR A 422 1.64 -2.73 -4.97
C THR A 422 2.09 -1.29 -5.19
N GLY A 423 1.96 -0.77 -6.41
CA GLY A 423 2.38 0.59 -6.75
C GLY A 423 1.36 1.33 -7.60
N THR A 424 0.92 2.50 -7.15
CA THR A 424 0.02 3.37 -7.93
C THR A 424 0.79 4.14 -9.00
N VAL A 425 0.16 4.29 -10.17
CA VAL A 425 0.58 5.15 -11.27
C VAL A 425 -0.60 6.03 -11.68
N GLN A 426 -0.51 7.32 -11.37
CA GLN A 426 -1.56 8.30 -11.68
C GLN A 426 -1.37 8.87 -13.09
N LEU A 427 -2.46 9.02 -13.84
CA LEU A 427 -2.45 9.54 -15.21
C LEU A 427 -1.85 10.95 -15.27
N SER A 428 -2.29 11.84 -14.38
CA SER A 428 -1.83 13.24 -14.29
C SER A 428 -0.32 13.33 -14.08
N HIS A 429 0.22 12.51 -13.18
CA HIS A 429 1.65 12.49 -12.90
C HIS A 429 2.47 12.07 -14.12
N VAL A 430 2.02 11.06 -14.88
CA VAL A 430 2.71 10.63 -16.10
C VAL A 430 2.66 11.71 -17.18
N GLN A 431 1.49 12.33 -17.37
CA GLN A 431 1.30 13.45 -18.32
C GLN A 431 2.25 14.61 -18.01
N GLU A 432 2.30 15.04 -16.75
CA GLU A 432 3.17 16.13 -16.29
C GLU A 432 4.65 15.76 -16.40
N LYS A 433 5.03 14.57 -15.90
CA LYS A 433 6.44 14.15 -15.85
C LYS A 433 7.06 14.01 -17.24
N LEU A 434 6.30 13.49 -18.20
CA LEU A 434 6.79 13.19 -19.56
C LEU A 434 6.46 14.30 -20.57
N HIS A 435 5.67 15.30 -20.17
CA HIS A 435 5.12 16.34 -21.04
C HIS A 435 4.29 15.75 -22.19
N LEU A 436 3.41 14.80 -21.86
CA LEU A 436 2.58 14.05 -22.81
C LEU A 436 1.09 14.22 -22.48
N PRO A 437 0.46 15.38 -22.76
CA PRO A 437 -0.91 15.67 -22.31
C PRO A 437 -1.98 14.77 -22.93
N TYR A 438 -1.71 14.18 -24.09
CA TYR A 438 -2.65 13.34 -24.82
C TYR A 438 -2.56 11.84 -24.47
N VAL A 439 -1.61 11.44 -23.64
CA VAL A 439 -1.53 10.03 -23.23
C VAL A 439 -2.76 9.67 -22.41
N THR A 440 -3.35 8.52 -22.71
CA THR A 440 -4.54 8.01 -22.02
C THR A 440 -4.17 6.92 -21.02
N MET A 441 -5.03 6.69 -20.02
CA MET A 441 -4.83 5.59 -19.06
C MET A 441 -4.70 4.23 -19.75
N ASN A 442 -5.50 3.97 -20.79
CA ASN A 442 -5.40 2.73 -21.56
C ASN A 442 -4.03 2.58 -22.25
N GLY A 443 -3.50 3.66 -22.83
CA GLY A 443 -2.16 3.65 -23.43
C GLY A 443 -1.06 3.36 -22.40
N ILE A 444 -1.14 3.98 -21.21
CA ILE A 444 -0.23 3.70 -20.10
C ILE A 444 -0.31 2.22 -19.70
N VAL A 445 -1.53 1.67 -19.53
CA VAL A 445 -1.72 0.25 -19.19
C VAL A 445 -1.09 -0.66 -20.24
N ASP A 446 -1.31 -0.40 -21.54
CA ASP A 446 -0.74 -1.23 -22.61
C ASP A 446 0.79 -1.27 -22.53
N VAL A 447 1.44 -0.12 -22.31
CA VAL A 447 2.91 -0.05 -22.17
C VAL A 447 3.40 -0.76 -20.90
N PHE A 448 2.73 -0.58 -19.76
CA PHE A 448 3.11 -1.27 -18.53
C PHE A 448 2.90 -2.78 -18.61
N LYS A 449 1.82 -3.26 -19.26
CA LYS A 449 1.62 -4.70 -19.51
C LYS A 449 2.78 -5.30 -20.29
N GLU A 450 3.23 -4.61 -21.34
CA GLU A 450 4.32 -5.12 -22.17
C GLU A 450 5.68 -5.04 -21.45
N CYS A 451 5.91 -4.00 -20.65
CA CYS A 451 7.09 -3.92 -19.79
C CYS A 451 7.12 -5.04 -18.74
N LEU A 452 5.99 -5.30 -18.06
CA LEU A 452 5.88 -6.36 -17.05
C LEU A 452 6.05 -7.74 -17.67
N LYS A 453 5.46 -7.99 -18.84
CA LYS A 453 5.66 -9.23 -19.60
C LYS A 453 7.13 -9.48 -19.92
N ARG A 454 7.83 -8.49 -20.49
CA ARG A 454 9.28 -8.58 -20.77
C ARG A 454 10.10 -8.76 -19.50
N THR A 455 9.72 -8.08 -18.42
CA THR A 455 10.41 -8.13 -17.13
C THR A 455 10.29 -9.50 -16.47
N ALA A 456 9.09 -10.09 -16.46
CA ALA A 456 8.85 -11.43 -15.90
C ALA A 456 9.60 -12.52 -16.70
N ILE A 457 9.71 -12.37 -18.02
CA ILE A 457 10.50 -13.28 -18.87
C ILE A 457 12.00 -13.12 -18.62
N ARG A 458 12.46 -11.88 -18.40
CA ARG A 458 13.89 -11.58 -18.24
C ARG A 458 14.42 -11.89 -16.84
N TYR A 459 13.58 -11.76 -15.82
CA TYR A 459 13.91 -11.99 -14.41
C TYR A 459 12.88 -12.92 -13.75
N PRO A 460 12.72 -14.16 -14.24
CA PRO A 460 11.75 -15.12 -13.69
C PRO A 460 12.05 -15.47 -12.23
N GLU A 461 13.30 -15.35 -11.81
CA GLU A 461 13.76 -15.52 -10.43
C GLU A 461 13.40 -14.36 -9.50
N VAL A 462 12.95 -13.23 -10.06
CA VAL A 462 12.55 -12.05 -9.27
C VAL A 462 11.04 -11.83 -9.35
N LEU A 463 10.46 -11.74 -10.55
CA LEU A 463 9.04 -11.42 -10.76
C LEU A 463 8.27 -12.66 -11.22
N LYS A 464 7.43 -13.20 -10.32
CA LYS A 464 6.64 -14.41 -10.54
C LYS A 464 5.33 -14.11 -11.28
N ASN A 465 4.51 -13.19 -10.75
CA ASN A 465 3.24 -12.79 -11.35
C ASN A 465 3.04 -11.28 -11.26
N TRP A 466 2.09 -10.77 -12.05
CA TRP A 466 1.72 -9.36 -12.02
C TRP A 466 0.27 -9.15 -12.47
N TRP A 467 -0.36 -8.10 -11.94
CA TRP A 467 -1.71 -7.65 -12.32
C TRP A 467 -1.77 -6.12 -12.37
N ILE A 468 -2.76 -5.59 -13.09
CA ILE A 468 -2.99 -4.14 -13.18
C ILE A 468 -4.48 -3.89 -12.95
N ASP A 469 -4.80 -3.17 -11.88
CA ASP A 469 -6.15 -2.71 -11.58
C ASP A 469 -6.33 -1.26 -12.03
N LEU A 470 -7.52 -0.93 -12.51
CA LEU A 470 -7.89 0.42 -12.92
C LEU A 470 -8.69 1.10 -11.81
N ASP A 471 -8.32 2.32 -11.44
CA ASP A 471 -9.11 3.12 -10.52
C ASP A 471 -10.43 3.49 -11.20
N SER A 472 -11.53 2.84 -10.82
CA SER A 472 -12.87 3.18 -11.34
C SER A 472 -13.44 4.37 -10.58
N LYS A 473 -13.48 5.55 -11.21
CA LYS A 473 -14.32 6.65 -10.72
C LYS A 473 -15.80 6.27 -10.82
N LYS A 474 -16.51 6.19 -9.70
CA LYS A 474 -17.97 6.34 -9.66
C LYS A 474 -18.30 7.83 -9.67
N GLY A 475 -18.43 8.42 -10.86
CA GLY A 475 -18.82 9.82 -11.05
C GLY A 475 -18.69 10.22 -12.52
N LEU A 476 -19.69 10.91 -13.06
CA LEU A 476 -19.82 11.25 -14.48
C LEU A 476 -18.54 11.91 -15.03
N GLU A 477 -17.84 11.15 -15.88
CA GLU A 477 -16.93 11.51 -16.99
C GLU A 477 -15.75 10.51 -17.07
N GLY A 478 -16.06 9.35 -17.66
CA GLY A 478 -15.30 8.56 -18.63
C GLY A 478 -13.77 8.33 -18.57
N GLN A 479 -13.00 8.79 -17.58
CA GLN A 479 -11.56 8.52 -17.53
C GLN A 479 -11.10 8.06 -16.13
N SER A 480 -10.51 6.87 -16.10
CA SER A 480 -9.79 6.34 -14.94
C SER A 480 -8.62 7.27 -14.59
N SER A 481 -8.52 7.65 -13.30
CA SER A 481 -7.51 8.61 -12.81
C SER A 481 -6.12 8.00 -12.61
N GLY A 482 -6.03 6.68 -12.61
CA GLY A 482 -4.80 5.97 -12.32
C GLY A 482 -4.97 4.46 -12.43
N MET A 483 -3.85 3.75 -12.33
CA MET A 483 -3.82 2.31 -12.17
C MET A 483 -3.02 1.91 -10.95
N LEU A 484 -3.32 0.72 -10.46
CA LEU A 484 -2.60 0.04 -9.41
C LEU A 484 -1.86 -1.15 -10.00
N LEU A 485 -0.54 -1.16 -9.89
CA LEU A 485 0.30 -2.27 -10.30
C LEU A 485 0.45 -3.23 -9.13
N HIS A 486 0.24 -4.51 -9.37
CA HIS A 486 0.48 -5.59 -8.40
C HIS A 486 1.61 -6.47 -8.90
N LEU A 487 2.62 -6.72 -8.07
CA LEU A 487 3.82 -7.50 -8.37
C LEU A 487 3.97 -8.60 -7.32
N GLU A 488 4.02 -9.86 -7.75
CA GLU A 488 4.35 -11.00 -6.91
C GLU A 488 5.78 -11.43 -7.20
N TYR A 489 6.63 -11.47 -6.17
CA TYR A 489 8.04 -11.85 -6.31
C TYR A 489 8.21 -13.36 -6.14
N ALA A 490 9.18 -13.95 -6.86
CA ALA A 490 9.55 -15.33 -6.66
C ALA A 490 10.28 -15.48 -5.30
N ALA A 491 10.01 -16.56 -4.57
CA ALA A 491 10.71 -16.85 -3.33
C ALA A 491 12.15 -17.30 -3.67
N ASN A 492 13.15 -16.66 -3.05
CA ASN A 492 14.52 -17.15 -3.11
C ASN A 492 14.54 -18.57 -2.51
N SER A 493 14.97 -19.55 -3.30
CA SER A 493 15.17 -20.93 -2.85
C SER A 493 16.47 -21.07 -2.06
#